data_AF-A0A438GXG8-F1
#
_entry.id   AF-A0A438GXG8-F1
#
_cell.length_a   1.000
_cell.length_b   1.000
_cell.length_c   1.000
_cell.angle_alpha   90.00
_cell.angle_beta   90.00
_cell.angle_gamma   90.00
#
_symmetry.space_group_name_H-M   'P 1'
#
loop_
_entity.id
_entity.type
_entity.pdbx_description
1 polymer ?
#
loop_
_entity_poly.entity_id
_entity_poly.type
_entity_poly.pdbx_seq_one_letter_code
_entity_poly.pdbx_strand_id
1 'polypeptide(L)'
;MQELQQRIQRVIYKWGLNGNHPSDTNYREEMGKIRKDIVDFHGERVLLENYSDINYTGLAKILKKYDKRTGGLLRLSFIQKVLQQPFFTTDLVSKLVKECESTIDAVFPAVKEEGGVHEREQEAITVAGEGIFRNTVQHY
;
A
#
# COMPACT_ATOMS: atom_id res chain seq x y z
N MET A 1 7.77 1.42 10.98
CA MET A 1 6.54 1.62 11.79
C MET A 1 6.82 1.99 13.25
N GLN A 2 7.68 1.29 14.00
CA GLN A 2 7.99 1.67 15.39
C GLN A 2 8.50 3.11 15.54
N GLU A 3 9.41 3.53 14.67
CA GLU A 3 9.95 4.90 14.67
C GLU A 3 8.85 5.97 14.41
N LEU A 4 7.92 5.66 13.49
CA LEU A 4 6.77 6.52 13.20
C LEU A 4 5.86 6.66 14.43
N GLN A 5 5.55 5.54 15.09
CA GLN A 5 4.77 5.54 16.33
C GLN A 5 5.46 6.38 17.42
N GLN A 6 6.77 6.23 17.59
CA GLN A 6 7.55 7.05 18.52
C GLN A 6 7.54 8.53 18.14
N ARG A 7 7.60 8.86 16.85
CA ARG A 7 7.51 10.26 16.37
C ARG A 7 6.13 10.87 16.67
N ILE A 8 5.04 10.13 16.41
CA ILE A 8 3.68 10.54 16.78
C ILE A 8 3.58 10.79 18.29
N GLN A 9 4.03 9.85 19.11
CA GLN A 9 3.98 9.97 20.57
C GLN A 9 4.81 11.18 21.06
N ARG A 10 5.98 11.43 20.47
CA ARG A 10 6.78 12.63 20.80
C ARG A 10 6.06 13.93 20.49
N VAL A 11 5.37 14.01 19.35
CA VAL A 11 4.59 15.21 18.98
C VAL A 11 3.41 15.42 19.93
N ILE A 12 2.67 14.34 20.23
CA ILE A 12 1.54 14.38 21.19
C ILE A 12 2.01 14.81 22.57
N TYR A 13 3.08 14.21 23.09
CA TYR A 13 3.61 14.51 24.42
C TYR A 13 4.14 15.94 24.53
N LYS A 14 4.74 16.48 23.45
CA LYS A 14 5.35 17.81 23.49
C LYS A 14 4.33 18.92 23.29
N TRP A 15 3.48 18.82 22.28
CA TRP A 15 2.61 19.92 21.82
C TRP A 15 1.11 19.62 21.87
N GLY A 16 0.71 18.39 22.17
CA GLY A 16 -0.70 18.01 22.30
C GLY A 16 -1.41 18.74 23.46
N LEU A 17 -2.73 18.60 23.53
CA LEU A 17 -3.60 19.29 24.50
C LEU A 17 -3.14 19.11 25.97
N ASN A 18 -2.65 17.92 26.31
CA ASN A 18 -2.13 17.57 27.64
C ASN A 18 -0.59 17.42 27.65
N GLY A 19 0.09 18.01 26.66
CA GLY A 19 1.53 17.90 26.52
C GLY A 19 2.31 18.84 27.45
N ASN A 20 3.63 18.70 27.47
CA ASN A 20 4.51 19.54 28.28
C ASN A 20 4.49 21.02 27.85
N HIS A 21 4.29 21.29 26.57
CA HIS A 21 4.24 22.65 26.01
C HIS A 21 3.14 22.74 24.93
N PRO A 22 1.85 22.76 25.35
CA PRO A 22 0.73 22.75 24.42
C PRO A 22 0.83 23.89 23.41
N SER A 23 0.70 23.55 22.12
CA SER A 23 0.74 24.53 21.04
C SER A 23 0.01 23.97 19.84
N ASP A 24 -1.18 24.51 19.56
CA ASP A 24 -2.01 24.06 18.44
C ASP A 24 -1.29 24.22 17.10
N THR A 25 -0.63 25.37 16.88
CA THR A 25 0.12 25.64 15.63
C THR A 25 1.22 24.61 15.40
N ASN A 26 2.10 24.38 16.38
CA ASN A 26 3.21 23.42 16.26
C ASN A 26 2.70 21.98 16.16
N TYR A 27 1.67 21.63 16.93
CA TYR A 27 1.04 20.32 16.87
C TYR A 27 0.47 20.05 15.47
N ARG A 28 -0.34 20.96 14.94
CA ARG A 28 -0.94 20.82 13.60
C ARG A 28 0.11 20.75 12.50
N GLU A 29 1.16 21.56 12.58
CA GLU A 29 2.25 21.55 11.60
C GLU A 29 3.00 20.20 11.59
N GLU A 30 3.45 19.74 12.76
CA GLU A 30 4.22 18.49 12.87
C GLU A 30 3.37 17.26 12.56
N MET A 31 2.10 17.24 13.00
CA MET A 31 1.16 16.19 12.63
C MET A 31 0.85 16.21 11.12
N GLY A 32 0.81 17.39 10.49
CA GLY A 32 0.69 17.52 9.04
C GLY A 32 1.87 16.93 8.28
N LYS A 33 3.10 17.17 8.75
CA LYS A 33 4.32 16.54 8.18
C LYS A 33 4.28 15.02 8.33
N ILE A 34 3.93 14.53 9.53
CA ILE A 34 3.76 13.09 9.77
C ILE A 34 2.72 12.48 8.82
N ARG A 35 1.57 13.15 8.63
CA ARG A 35 0.54 12.69 7.70
C ARG A 35 1.10 12.50 6.30
N LYS A 36 1.78 13.53 5.79
CA LYS A 36 2.38 13.51 4.46
C LYS A 36 3.35 12.33 4.33
N ASP A 37 4.27 12.18 5.28
CA ASP A 37 5.28 11.12 5.24
C ASP A 37 4.64 9.71 5.22
N ILE A 38 3.52 9.51 5.94
CA ILE A 38 2.79 8.22 5.94
C ILE A 38 2.12 7.97 4.60
N VAL A 39 1.46 8.98 4.03
CA VAL A 39 0.77 8.87 2.73
C VAL A 39 1.77 8.58 1.62
N ASP A 40 2.90 9.31 1.59
CA ASP A 40 3.97 9.11 0.61
C ASP A 40 4.53 7.68 0.72
N PHE A 41 4.84 7.22 1.94
CA PHE A 41 5.32 5.85 2.17
C PHE A 41 4.29 4.79 1.79
N HIS A 42 3.01 4.97 2.11
CA HIS A 42 1.94 4.06 1.69
C HIS A 42 1.90 3.94 0.16
N GLY A 43 1.96 5.07 -0.55
CA GLY A 43 2.01 5.10 -2.02
C GLY A 43 3.20 4.31 -2.58
N GLU A 44 4.39 4.49 -2.00
CA GLU A 44 5.58 3.72 -2.41
C GLU A 44 5.40 2.20 -2.20
N ARG A 45 4.72 1.78 -1.13
CA ARG A 45 4.45 0.35 -0.88
C ARG A 45 3.42 -0.22 -1.85
N VAL A 46 2.36 0.51 -2.16
CA VAL A 46 1.38 0.12 -3.17
C VAL A 46 2.03 -0.01 -4.55
N LEU A 47 2.94 0.92 -4.91
CA LEU A 47 3.69 0.84 -6.16
C LEU A 47 4.58 -0.41 -6.24
N LEU A 48 5.15 -0.84 -5.11
CA LEU A 48 5.98 -2.05 -5.05
C LEU A 48 5.15 -3.33 -5.25
N GLU A 49 3.93 -3.40 -4.69
CA GLU A 49 3.01 -4.51 -4.97
C GLU A 49 2.61 -4.55 -6.44
N ASN A 50 2.24 -3.40 -6.99
CA ASN A 50 1.88 -3.29 -8.40
C ASN A 50 3.05 -3.69 -9.33
N TYR A 51 4.28 -3.33 -8.97
CA TYR A 51 5.47 -3.78 -9.68
C TYR A 51 5.56 -5.31 -9.73
N SER A 52 5.37 -5.99 -8.60
CA SER A 52 5.35 -7.47 -8.55
C SER A 52 4.31 -8.06 -9.50
N ASP A 53 3.06 -7.57 -9.41
CA ASP A 53 1.92 -8.09 -10.16
C ASP A 53 2.07 -7.92 -11.67
N ILE A 54 2.54 -6.74 -12.11
CA ILE A 54 2.77 -6.45 -13.53
C ILE A 54 3.89 -7.35 -14.07
N ASN A 55 4.99 -7.51 -13.33
CA ASN A 55 6.11 -8.33 -13.76
C ASN A 55 5.74 -9.83 -13.82
N TYR A 56 5.03 -10.33 -12.81
CA TYR A 56 4.51 -11.71 -12.83
C TYR A 56 3.60 -11.94 -14.04
N THR A 57 2.67 -11.02 -14.29
CA THR A 57 1.77 -11.10 -15.45
C THR A 57 2.53 -11.08 -16.77
N GLY A 58 3.55 -10.23 -16.89
CA GLY A 58 4.44 -10.16 -18.05
C GLY A 58 5.15 -11.50 -18.31
N LEU A 59 5.74 -12.08 -17.27
CA LEU A 59 6.40 -13.39 -17.33
C LEU A 59 5.43 -14.51 -17.72
N ALA A 60 4.26 -14.57 -17.09
CA ALA A 60 3.24 -15.56 -17.42
C ALA A 60 2.77 -15.45 -18.88
N LYS A 61 2.60 -14.22 -19.39
CA LYS A 61 2.19 -13.95 -20.78
C LYS A 61 3.27 -14.34 -21.78
N ILE A 62 4.55 -14.03 -21.55
CA ILE A 62 5.62 -14.37 -22.49
C ILE A 62 5.86 -15.87 -22.54
N LEU A 63 5.83 -16.56 -21.38
CA LEU A 63 5.94 -18.01 -21.31
C LEU A 63 4.77 -18.70 -22.03
N LYS A 64 3.53 -18.23 -21.82
CA LYS A 64 2.37 -18.72 -22.55
C LYS A 64 2.52 -18.53 -24.06
N LYS A 65 3.11 -17.41 -24.51
CA LYS A 65 3.35 -17.16 -25.93
C LYS A 65 4.41 -18.10 -26.50
N TYR A 66 5.48 -18.36 -25.74
CA TYR A 66 6.54 -19.29 -26.13
C TYR A 66 5.98 -20.72 -26.33
N ASP A 67 5.27 -21.26 -25.34
CA ASP A 67 4.69 -22.61 -25.41
C ASP A 67 3.73 -22.73 -26.60
N LYS A 68 2.87 -21.72 -26.81
CA LYS A 68 1.95 -21.69 -27.96
C LYS A 68 2.64 -21.71 -29.34
N ARG A 69 3.80 -21.05 -29.46
CA ARG A 69 4.52 -20.96 -30.74
C ARG A 69 5.41 -22.17 -31.02
N THR A 70 5.92 -22.80 -29.97
CA THR A 70 6.93 -23.86 -30.08
C THR A 70 6.35 -25.26 -29.84
N GLY A 71 5.16 -25.36 -29.27
CA GLY A 71 4.63 -26.62 -28.74
C GLY A 71 5.32 -27.09 -27.46
N GLY A 72 6.18 -26.25 -26.86
CA GLY A 72 6.89 -26.54 -25.63
C GLY A 72 6.00 -26.48 -24.38
N LEU A 73 6.58 -26.89 -23.24
CA LEU A 73 5.94 -26.91 -21.92
C LEU A 73 6.83 -26.20 -20.86
N LEU A 74 7.43 -25.07 -21.24
CA LEU A 74 8.37 -24.35 -20.38
C LEU A 74 7.65 -23.63 -19.24
N ARG A 75 6.44 -23.14 -19.49
CA ARG A 75 5.72 -22.25 -18.57
C ARG A 75 5.59 -22.81 -17.16
N LEU A 76 5.21 -24.07 -17.02
CA LEU A 76 4.97 -24.68 -15.71
C LEU A 76 6.23 -24.65 -14.84
N SER A 77 7.35 -25.15 -15.38
CA SER A 77 8.63 -25.22 -14.67
C SER A 77 9.18 -23.84 -14.30
N PHE A 78 8.92 -22.83 -15.14
CA PHE A 78 9.43 -21.48 -14.93
C PHE A 78 8.58 -20.70 -13.93
N ILE A 79 7.25 -20.85 -13.97
CA ILE A 79 6.34 -20.22 -13.01
C ILE A 79 6.64 -20.69 -11.58
N GLN A 80 6.86 -21.99 -11.36
CA GLN A 80 7.24 -22.51 -10.04
C GLN A 80 8.48 -21.81 -9.48
N LYS A 81 9.49 -21.54 -10.32
CA LYS A 81 10.70 -20.81 -9.93
C LYS A 81 10.42 -19.35 -9.62
N VAL A 82 9.56 -18.70 -10.42
CA VAL A 82 9.15 -17.29 -10.25
C VAL A 82 8.42 -17.08 -8.93
N LEU A 83 7.54 -18.01 -8.53
CA LEU A 83 6.79 -17.91 -7.27
C LEU A 83 7.69 -17.91 -6.02
N GLN A 84 8.94 -18.39 -6.15
CA GLN A 84 9.93 -18.41 -5.07
C GLN A 84 10.90 -17.22 -5.13
N GLN A 85 10.76 -16.33 -6.12
CA GLN A 85 11.64 -15.18 -6.23
C GLN A 85 11.20 -14.05 -5.30
N PRO A 86 12.15 -13.31 -4.69
CA PRO A 86 11.83 -12.25 -3.73
C PRO A 86 10.89 -11.16 -4.28
N PHE A 87 10.94 -10.88 -5.59
CA PHE A 87 10.07 -9.86 -6.19
C PHE A 87 8.59 -10.25 -6.15
N PHE A 88 8.26 -11.54 -6.03
CA PHE A 88 6.90 -12.06 -5.97
C PHE A 88 6.40 -12.26 -4.53
N THR A 89 7.31 -12.35 -3.56
CA THR A 89 6.98 -12.54 -2.14
C THR A 89 6.60 -11.22 -1.48
N THR A 90 5.37 -10.74 -1.74
CA THR A 90 4.90 -9.42 -1.30
C THR A 90 4.17 -9.40 0.04
N ASP A 91 4.05 -10.53 0.77
CA ASP A 91 3.25 -10.62 2.00
C ASP A 91 3.61 -9.57 3.06
N LEU A 92 4.92 -9.30 3.23
CA LEU A 92 5.41 -8.27 4.14
C LEU A 92 5.05 -6.86 3.65
N VAL A 93 5.05 -6.63 2.34
CA VAL A 93 4.65 -5.35 1.73
C VAL A 93 3.15 -5.14 1.96
N SER A 94 2.32 -6.15 1.72
CA SER A 94 0.87 -6.08 1.97
C SER A 94 0.54 -5.80 3.43
N LYS A 95 1.30 -6.41 4.35
CA LYS A 95 1.15 -6.12 5.77
C LYS A 95 1.50 -4.66 6.08
N LEU A 96 2.59 -4.14 5.51
CA LEU A 96 2.98 -2.74 5.70
C LEU A 96 1.95 -1.75 5.14
N VAL A 97 1.37 -2.04 3.97
CA VAL A 97 0.29 -1.23 3.38
C VAL A 97 -0.88 -1.10 4.36
N LYS A 98 -1.36 -2.23 4.90
CA LYS A 98 -2.46 -2.27 5.89
C LYS A 98 -2.13 -1.57 7.21
N GLU A 99 -0.89 -1.69 7.67
CA GLU A 99 -0.42 -0.98 8.88
C GLU A 99 -0.42 0.54 8.66
N CYS A 100 -0.06 1.01 7.46
CA CYS A 100 -0.15 2.42 7.09
C CYS A 100 -1.60 2.91 7.07
N GLU A 101 -2.51 2.18 6.42
CA GLU A 101 -3.96 2.50 6.38
C GLU A 101 -4.53 2.63 7.80
N SER A 102 -4.28 1.63 8.64
CA SER A 102 -4.74 1.63 10.04
C SER A 102 -4.17 2.80 10.84
N THR A 103 -2.92 3.20 10.56
CA THR A 103 -2.28 4.34 11.22
C THR A 103 -2.88 5.67 10.74
N ILE A 104 -3.15 5.80 9.44
CA ILE A 104 -3.83 6.96 8.87
C ILE A 104 -5.20 7.13 9.52
N ASP A 105 -6.00 6.07 9.58
CA ASP A 105 -7.34 6.11 10.16
C ASP A 105 -7.34 6.48 11.65
N ALA A 106 -6.37 5.93 12.41
CA ALA A 106 -6.27 6.18 13.84
C ALA A 106 -5.81 7.61 14.17
N VAL A 107 -4.89 8.16 13.38
CA VAL A 107 -4.22 9.44 13.68
C VAL A 107 -4.90 10.61 12.98
N PHE A 108 -5.56 10.35 11.86
CA PHE A 108 -6.22 11.34 11.02
C PHE A 108 -7.61 10.85 10.62
N PRO A 109 -8.52 10.71 11.60
CA PRO A 109 -9.87 10.27 11.32
C PRO A 109 -10.49 11.20 10.27
N ALA A 110 -11.15 10.59 9.28
CA ALA A 110 -11.86 11.34 8.25
C ALA A 110 -12.82 12.32 8.94
N VAL A 111 -12.77 13.59 8.54
CA VAL A 111 -13.82 14.54 8.89
C VAL A 111 -15.08 13.97 8.27
N LYS A 112 -16.00 13.46 9.09
CA LYS A 112 -17.34 13.15 8.61
C LYS A 112 -17.94 14.47 8.16
N GLU A 113 -17.99 14.70 6.86
CA GLU A 113 -18.73 15.82 6.30
C GLU A 113 -20.21 15.61 6.63
N GLU A 114 -20.67 16.23 7.70
CA GLU A 114 -22.10 16.48 7.89
C GLU A 114 -22.50 17.56 6.88
N GLY A 115 -22.97 17.10 5.71
CA GLY A 115 -23.83 17.86 4.79
C GLY A 115 -23.16 18.98 3.99
N GLY A 116 -22.74 18.66 2.76
CA GLY A 116 -22.43 19.68 1.76
C GLY A 116 -22.09 19.06 0.42
N VAL A 117 -23.07 18.99 -0.48
CA VAL A 117 -22.88 18.55 -1.87
C VAL A 117 -21.80 19.41 -2.52
N HIS A 118 -20.63 18.81 -2.79
CA HIS A 118 -19.77 19.27 -3.86
C HIS A 118 -19.31 18.05 -4.64
N GLU A 119 -19.99 17.82 -5.76
CA GLU A 119 -19.48 17.02 -6.87
C GLU A 119 -18.14 17.62 -7.31
N ARG A 120 -17.05 16.95 -6.96
CA ARG A 120 -15.83 16.96 -7.74
C ARG A 120 -15.51 15.52 -8.05
N GLU A 121 -15.42 15.25 -9.34
CA GLU A 121 -15.00 14.00 -9.95
C GLU A 121 -13.70 13.51 -9.29
N GLN A 122 -13.84 12.70 -8.24
CA GLN A 122 -12.78 11.80 -7.82
C GLN A 122 -12.88 10.61 -8.75
N GLU A 123 -11.96 10.54 -9.71
CA GLU A 123 -11.57 9.25 -10.30
C GLU A 123 -11.11 8.38 -9.13
N ALA A 124 -12.07 7.64 -8.59
CA ALA A 124 -11.86 6.63 -7.59
C ALA A 124 -11.03 5.52 -8.26
N ILE A 125 -9.72 5.60 -8.10
CA ILE A 125 -8.90 4.39 -8.16
C ILE A 125 -9.18 3.64 -6.85
N THR A 126 -10.35 3.02 -6.77
CA THR A 126 -10.62 1.94 -5.84
C THR A 126 -9.83 0.72 -6.33
N VAL A 127 -8.53 0.68 -6.07
CA VAL A 127 -7.84 -0.61 -6.09
C VAL A 127 -8.34 -1.36 -4.87
N ALA A 128 -9.35 -2.20 -5.10
CA ALA A 128 -9.86 -3.13 -4.12
C ALA A 128 -8.68 -3.76 -3.36
N GLY A 129 -8.75 -3.74 -2.02
CA GLY A 129 -7.78 -4.35 -1.10
C GLY A 129 -7.68 -5.88 -1.19
N GLU A 130 -8.11 -6.45 -2.32
CA GLU A 130 -7.82 -7.78 -2.78
C GLU A 130 -7.17 -7.61 -4.14
N GLY A 131 -5.85 -7.80 -4.21
CA GLY A 131 -5.11 -7.72 -5.47
C GLY A 131 -5.89 -8.41 -6.58
N ILE A 132 -6.22 -7.64 -7.62
CA ILE A 132 -7.19 -7.93 -8.69
C ILE A 132 -6.95 -9.28 -9.39
N PHE A 133 -5.86 -10.00 -9.09
CA PHE A 133 -5.43 -11.19 -9.81
C PHE A 133 -5.09 -12.42 -8.95
N ARG A 134 -5.38 -12.44 -7.63
CA ARG A 134 -5.21 -13.69 -6.83
C ARG A 134 -6.06 -14.87 -7.35
N ASN A 135 -7.08 -14.62 -8.16
CA ASN A 135 -7.92 -15.65 -8.78
C ASN A 135 -7.26 -16.48 -9.89
N THR A 136 -6.00 -16.23 -10.27
CA THR A 136 -5.32 -17.06 -11.29
C THR A 136 -4.59 -18.27 -10.71
N VAL A 137 -4.54 -18.41 -9.37
CA VAL A 137 -3.79 -19.47 -8.68
C VAL A 137 -4.66 -20.72 -8.41
N GLN A 138 -5.98 -20.68 -8.64
CA GLN A 138 -6.85 -21.86 -8.43
C GLN A 138 -6.85 -22.89 -9.59
N HIS A 139 -6.05 -22.67 -10.64
CA HIS A 139 -5.93 -23.60 -11.75
C HIS A 139 -4.48 -23.89 -12.13
N TYR A 140 -3.69 -24.32 -11.14
CA TYR A 140 -2.46 -25.10 -11.35
C TYR A 140 -2.31 -26.14 -10.27
#